data_AF-X0YLP9-F1
#
_entry.id   AF-X0YLP9-F1
#
_cell.length_a   1.000
_cell.length_b   1.000
_cell.length_c   1.000
_cell.angle_alpha   90.00
_cell.angle_beta   90.00
_cell.angle_gamma   90.00
#
_symmetry.space_group_name_H-M   'P 1'
#
loop_
_entity.id
_entity.type
_entity.pdbx_description
1 polymer ?
#
loop_
_entity_poly.entity_id
_entity_poly.type
_entity_poly.pdbx_seq_one_letter_code
_entity_poly.pdbx_strand_id
1 'polypeptide(L)' 'KYSVSEVVGRLKGQTASRLRKKFGWLKKVYWKENVVWSPGYFVSTVGINEEKILKYVEWQGRQDSGQTKFEF' A
#
# COMPACT_ATOMS: atom_id res chain seq x y z
N LYS A 1 20.66 -12.75 -5.81
CA LYS A 1 20.48 -11.29 -5.57
C LYS A 1 19.02 -10.99 -5.92
N TYR A 2 18.17 -10.57 -4.97
CA TYR A 2 16.76 -10.28 -5.24
C TYR A 2 16.59 -8.84 -5.71
N SER A 3 15.68 -8.59 -6.66
CA SER A 3 15.32 -7.22 -7.02
C SER A 3 14.39 -6.64 -5.94
N VAL A 4 14.46 -5.33 -5.72
CA VAL A 4 13.57 -4.66 -4.75
C VAL A 4 12.10 -4.85 -5.15
N SER A 5 11.81 -4.81 -6.45
CA SER A 5 10.46 -5.02 -6.99
C SER A 5 9.90 -6.40 -6.65
N GLU A 6 10.72 -7.45 -6.75
CA GLU A 6 10.32 -8.82 -6.41
C GLU A 6 9.97 -8.95 -4.93
N VAL A 7 10.81 -8.39 -4.05
CA VAL A 7 10.60 -8.45 -2.60
C VAL A 7 9.34 -7.68 -2.22
N VAL A 8 9.16 -6.45 -2.71
CA VAL A 8 7.98 -5.63 -2.41
C VAL A 8 6.71 -6.27 -2.96
N GLY A 9 6.74 -6.83 -4.17
CA GLY A 9 5.62 -7.55 -4.76
C GLY A 9 5.17 -8.73 -3.90
N ARG A 10 6.12 -9.54 -3.42
CA ARG A 10 5.83 -10.67 -2.51
C ARG A 10 5.25 -10.19 -1.19
N LEU A 11 5.82 -9.15 -0.57
CA LEU A 11 5.33 -8.59 0.69
C LEU A 11 3.90 -8.05 0.54
N LYS A 12 3.64 -7.25 -0.48
CA LYS A 12 2.29 -6.72 -0.76
C LYS A 12 1.27 -7.83 -0.99
N GLY A 13 1.61 -8.85 -1.78
CA GLY A 13 0.70 -9.97 -2.04
C GLY A 13 0.38 -10.80 -0.79
N GLN A 14 1.41 -11.18 -0.03
CA GLN A 14 1.24 -11.99 1.18
C GLN A 14 0.45 -11.24 2.26
N THR A 15 0.77 -9.97 2.51
CA THR A 15 0.08 -9.15 3.51
C THR A 15 -1.36 -8.86 3.10
N ALA A 16 -1.63 -8.56 1.83
CA ALA A 16 -2.99 -8.39 1.32
C ALA A 16 -3.85 -9.64 1.56
N SER A 17 -3.31 -10.83 1.29
CA SER A 17 -3.99 -12.11 1.53
C SER A 17 -4.30 -12.31 3.03
N ARG A 18 -3.30 -12.08 3.90
CA ARG A 18 -3.45 -12.23 5.35
C ARG A 18 -4.46 -11.23 5.93
N LEU A 19 -4.41 -9.97 5.50
CA LEU A 19 -5.34 -8.93 5.94
C LEU A 19 -6.78 -9.27 5.58
N ARG A 20 -7.06 -9.73 4.35
CA ARG A 20 -8.42 -10.13 3.94
C ARG A 20 -8.94 -11.35 4.69
N LYS A 21 -8.06 -12.32 5.01
CA LYS A 21 -8.44 -13.48 5.82
C LYS A 21 -8.76 -13.09 7.26
N LYS A 22 -7.99 -12.15 7.83
CA LYS A 22 -8.16 -11.71 9.23
C LYS A 22 -9.33 -10.75 9.40
N PHE A 23 -9.56 -9.85 8.44
CA PHE A 23 -10.53 -8.77 8.55
C PHE A 23 -11.60 -8.87 7.46
N GLY A 24 -12.68 -9.60 7.76
CA GLY A 24 -13.77 -9.81 6.81
C GLY A 24 -14.47 -8.52 6.33
N TRP A 25 -14.42 -7.45 7.13
CA TRP A 25 -14.99 -6.14 6.78
C TRP A 25 -14.28 -5.48 5.59
N LEU A 26 -13.01 -5.82 5.32
CA LEU A 26 -12.28 -5.29 4.16
C LEU A 26 -12.95 -5.63 2.84
N LYS A 27 -13.74 -6.72 2.78
CA LYS A 27 -14.52 -7.08 1.59
C LYS A 27 -15.58 -6.03 1.23
N LYS A 28 -16.10 -5.29 2.22
CA LYS A 28 -17.11 -4.25 2.02
C LYS A 28 -16.49 -2.95 1.50
N VAL A 29 -15.26 -2.66 1.93
CA VAL A 29 -14.56 -1.40 1.59
C VAL A 29 -13.77 -1.54 0.28
N TYR A 30 -13.07 -2.67 0.08
CA TYR A 30 -12.32 -3.00 -1.12
C TYR A 30 -13.12 -3.94 -2.04
N TRP A 31 -14.38 -3.58 -2.31
CA TRP A 31 -15.33 -4.45 -3.03
C TRP A 31 -15.09 -4.49 -4.54
N LYS A 32 -14.48 -3.44 -5.10
CA LYS A 32 -14.35 -3.26 -6.55
C LYS A 32 -13.10 -3.93 -7.13
N GLU A 33 -12.07 -4.11 -6.31
CA GLU A 33 -10.85 -4.84 -6.68
C GLU A 33 -10.31 -5.60 -5.46
N ASN A 34 -9.79 -6.82 -5.67
CA ASN A 34 -9.04 -7.57 -4.65
C ASN A 34 -7.66 -6.92 -4.43
N VAL A 35 -7.64 -5.63 -4.13
CA VAL A 35 -6.46 -4.78 -3.97
C VAL A 35 -6.52 -4.15 -2.58
N VAL A 36 -5.46 -4.33 -1.81
CA VAL A 36 -5.30 -3.75 -0.46
C VAL A 36 -4.22 -2.66 -0.47
N TRP A 37 -3.27 -2.76 -1.39
CA TRP A 37 -2.16 -1.84 -1.52
C TRP A 37 -2.18 -1.23 -2.92
N SER A 38 -1.82 0.05 -3.01
CA SER A 38 -1.63 0.72 -4.29
C SER A 38 -0.57 0.00 -5.15
N PRO A 39 -0.66 0.01 -6.49
CA PRO A 39 0.32 -0.65 -7.36
C PRO A 39 1.75 -0.12 -7.15
N GLY A 40 1.88 1.20 -6.98
CA GLY A 40 3.17 1.89 -6.79
C GLY A 40 3.81 1.61 -5.42
N TYR A 41 5.13 1.66 -5.37
CA TYR A 41 5.91 1.61 -4.13
C TYR A 41 7.11 2.54 -4.27
N PHE A 42 7.60 3.02 -3.13
CA PHE A 42 8.80 3.82 -3.04
C PHE A 42 9.85 3.09 -2.21
N VAL A 43 11.10 3.19 -2.66
CA VAL A 43 12.26 2.61 -1.98
C VAL A 43 13.36 3.67 -1.96
N SER A 44 14.01 3.80 -0.80
CA SER A 44 15.23 4.56 -0.63
C SER A 44 16.19 3.72 0.20
N THR A 45 17.48 3.79 -0.08
CA THR A 45 18.50 3.16 0.76
C THR A 45 18.58 3.89 2.09
N VAL A 46 18.74 3.14 3.19
CA VAL A 46 18.90 3.73 4.51
C VAL A 46 20.19 4.54 4.53
N GLY A 47 20.10 5.84 4.82
CA GLY A 47 21.25 6.73 5.01
C GLY A 47 21.14 8.15 4.46
N ILE A 48 20.13 8.53 3.67
CA ILE A 48 20.21 9.79 2.90
C ILE A 48 19.06 10.80 3.04
N ASN A 49 17.79 10.47 3.30
CA ASN A 49 16.75 11.52 3.28
C ASN A 49 15.38 11.10 3.85
N GLU A 50 15.20 11.21 5.16
CA GLU A 50 13.90 11.06 5.83
C GLU A 50 12.86 12.06 5.32
N GLU A 51 13.26 13.32 5.09
CA GLU A 51 12.39 14.39 4.59
C GLU A 51 11.75 14.05 3.23
N LYS A 52 12.49 13.40 2.33
CA LYS A 52 11.96 12.98 1.02
C LYS A 52 10.95 11.84 1.14
N ILE A 53 11.15 10.93 2.09
CA ILE A 53 10.19 9.84 2.37
C ILE A 53 8.88 10.43 2.87
N LEU A 54 8.95 11.37 3.83
CA LEU A 54 7.76 12.04 4.36
C LEU A 54 6.97 12.79 3.28
N LYS A 55 7.66 13.56 2.44
CA LYS A 55 7.05 14.27 1.31
C LYS A 55 6.37 13.32 0.31
N TYR A 56 6.99 12.17 0.03
CA TYR A 56 6.40 11.17 -0.87
C TYR A 56 5.14 10.53 -0.28
N VAL A 57 5.18 10.15 1.00
CA VAL A 57 4.02 9.57 1.71
C VAL A 57 2.86 10.55 1.74
N GLU A 58 3.12 11.83 2.03
CA GLU A 58 2.10 12.88 2.02
C GLU A 58 1.49 13.07 0.62
N TRP A 59 2.33 13.18 -0.41
CA TRP A 59 1.88 13.31 -1.80
C TRP A 59 0.99 12.13 -2.21
N GLN A 60 1.40 10.91 -1.88
CA GLN A 60 0.64 9.72 -2.23
C GLN A 60 -0.66 9.60 -1.44
N GLY A 61 -0.67 9.99 -0.16
CA GLY A 61 -1.89 10.08 0.64
C GLY A 61 -2.95 10.99 0.01
N ARG A 62 -2.53 12.12 -0.59
CA ARG A 62 -3.42 13.03 -1.33
C ARG A 62 -3.91 12.44 -2.66
N GLN A 63 -3.14 11.58 -3.31
CA GLN A 63 -3.60 10.90 -4.54
C GLN A 63 -4.58 9.77 -4.21
N ASP A 64 -4.34 9.04 -3.11
CA ASP A 64 -5.13 7.87 -2.73
C ASP A 64 -6.42 8.24 -1.93
N SER A 65 -6.52 9.48 -1.40
CA SER A 65 -7.68 9.95 -0.61
C SER A 65 -9.01 9.96 -1.35
N GLY A 66 -9.01 9.83 -2.69
CA GLY A 66 -10.23 9.70 -3.49
C GLY A 66 -10.85 8.29 -3.52
N GLN A 67 -10.16 7.27 -2.98
CA GLN A 67 -10.63 5.88 -3.08
C GLN A 67 -11.54 5.43 -1.92
N THR A 68 -11.63 6.22 -0.84
CA THR A 68 -12.32 5.79 0.39
C THR A 68 -13.66 6.49 0.53
N LYS A 69 -14.76 5.79 0.19
CA LYS A 69 -16.12 6.21 0.56
C LYS A 69 -16.52 5.54 1.86
N PHE A 70 -16.24 6.18 2.99
CA PHE A 70 -16.96 5.89 4.23
C PHE A 70 -18.12 6.88 4.33
N GLU A 71 -19.32 6.44 3.95
CA GLU A 71 -20.55 7.02 4.45
C GLU A 71 -20.96 6.15 5.65
N PHE A 72 -21.08 6.76 6.83
CA PHE A 72 -21.65 6.13 8.01
C PHE A 72 -23.17 6.00 7.86
#